data_AF-A0A1S6HTX1-F1
#
_entry.id   AF-A0A1S6HTX1-F1
#
_cell.length_a   1.000
_cell.length_b   1.000
_cell.length_c   1.000
_cell.angle_alpha   90.00
_cell.angle_beta   90.00
_cell.angle_gamma   90.00
#
_symmetry.space_group_name_H-M   'P 1'
#
loop_
_entity.id
_entity.type
_entity.pdbx_description
1 polymer ?
#
loop_
_entity_poly.entity_id
_entity_poly.type
_entity_poly.pdbx_seq_one_letter_code
_entity_poly.pdbx_strand_id
1 'polypeptide(L)'
;MTTTLSEKAKAELGSLMVNTTELVDLLSLLPKEHLNEYPLLQKEIFSKHPKVKGYNKALKEKRFTKEEYRDRIFARLDIFAYEMAVAMNTDYLIDRVMLIVGSEIDRIDDLEINEIGADVLQRILLELSTQVRKQVQPKADHPFLAERGRIDHTFWRHADKAFDAFEEGYTTQAALDAWCQLNLHTRCPQSFIRWLKTHEDPREINEWNEYVGQSSK
;
A
#
# COMPACT_ATOMS: atom_id res chain seq x y z
N MET A 1 -2.11 -4.73 23.67
CA MET A 1 -1.20 -3.58 23.69
C MET A 1 -1.95 -2.39 24.25
N THR A 2 -1.48 -1.76 25.31
CA THR A 2 -2.08 -0.54 25.86
C THR A 2 -1.47 0.67 25.17
N THR A 3 -2.18 1.21 24.19
CA THR A 3 -1.75 2.38 23.43
C THR A 3 -1.78 3.61 24.34
N THR A 4 -0.64 4.25 24.60
CA THR A 4 -0.58 5.49 25.39
C THR A 4 -0.82 6.68 24.47
N LEU A 5 -1.99 7.32 24.60
CA LEU A 5 -2.35 8.51 23.82
C LEU A 5 -1.77 9.78 24.47
N SER A 6 -1.41 10.77 23.64
CA SER A 6 -1.06 12.11 24.13
C SER A 6 -2.28 12.84 24.71
N GLU A 7 -2.07 13.83 25.57
CA GLU A 7 -3.18 14.60 26.17
C GLU A 7 -4.09 15.28 25.12
N LYS A 8 -3.51 15.74 24.01
CA LYS A 8 -4.29 16.29 22.88
C LYS A 8 -5.14 15.22 22.20
N ALA A 9 -4.57 14.05 21.93
CA ALA A 9 -5.30 12.93 21.34
C ALA A 9 -6.40 12.38 22.26
N LYS A 10 -6.19 12.41 23.59
CA LYS A 10 -7.24 12.07 24.57
C LYS A 10 -8.38 13.08 24.53
N ALA A 11 -8.08 14.37 24.40
CA ALA A 11 -9.10 15.41 24.28
C ALA A 11 -9.92 15.27 22.98
N GLU A 12 -9.27 14.95 21.85
CA GLU A 12 -9.95 14.66 20.58
C GLU A 12 -10.84 13.41 20.68
N LEU A 13 -10.32 12.33 21.28
CA LEU A 13 -11.11 11.12 21.53
C LEU A 13 -12.32 11.41 22.42
N GLY A 14 -12.13 12.20 23.48
CA GLY A 14 -13.21 12.64 24.37
C GLY A 14 -14.28 13.45 23.63
N SER A 15 -13.86 14.36 22.75
CA SER A 15 -14.77 15.12 21.87
C SER A 15 -15.58 14.18 20.97
N LEU A 16 -14.92 13.18 20.38
CA LEU A 16 -15.58 12.21 19.50
C LEU A 16 -16.60 11.33 20.26
N MET A 17 -16.28 10.93 21.49
CA MET A 17 -17.21 10.18 22.34
C MET A 17 -18.46 10.98 22.72
N VAL A 18 -18.33 12.30 22.86
CA VAL A 18 -19.47 13.21 23.11
C VAL A 18 -20.24 13.48 21.82
N ASN A 19 -19.56 13.66 20.69
CA ASN A 19 -20.18 13.84 19.38
C ASN A 19 -20.53 12.50 18.72
N THR A 20 -21.61 11.89 19.23
CA THR A 20 -22.09 10.56 18.81
C THR A 20 -22.42 10.45 17.32
N THR A 21 -22.72 11.55 16.62
CA THR A 21 -23.01 11.52 15.18
C THR A 21 -21.73 11.31 14.36
N GLU A 22 -20.69 12.10 14.62
CA GLU A 22 -19.38 11.93 13.98
C GLU A 22 -18.77 10.56 14.27
N LEU A 23 -18.93 10.08 15.51
CA LEU A 23 -18.49 8.74 15.88
C LEU A 23 -19.22 7.66 15.07
N VAL A 24 -20.54 7.75 14.93
CA VAL A 24 -21.33 6.79 14.14
C VAL A 24 -20.90 6.80 12.67
N ASP A 25 -20.66 7.98 12.09
CA ASP A 25 -20.19 8.09 10.71
C ASP A 25 -18.82 7.43 10.54
N LEU A 26 -17.86 7.66 11.45
CA LEU A 26 -16.55 7.01 11.42
C LEU A 26 -16.67 5.49 11.58
N LEU A 27 -17.46 5.02 12.54
CA LEU A 27 -17.68 3.59 12.76
C LEU A 27 -18.35 2.92 11.56
N SER A 28 -19.15 3.66 10.77
CA SER A 28 -19.81 3.13 9.56
C SER A 28 -18.84 2.85 8.40
N LEU A 29 -17.65 3.45 8.41
CA LEU A 29 -16.61 3.27 7.40
C LEU A 29 -15.70 2.08 7.71
N LEU A 30 -15.75 1.55 8.93
CA LEU A 30 -14.93 0.41 9.32
C LEU A 30 -15.42 -0.88 8.64
N PRO A 31 -14.50 -1.81 8.31
CA PRO A 31 -14.87 -3.18 7.99
C PRO A 31 -15.78 -3.77 9.07
N LYS A 32 -16.81 -4.50 8.66
CA LYS A 32 -17.83 -5.03 9.57
C LYS A 32 -17.21 -5.88 10.66
N GLU A 33 -16.15 -6.60 10.32
CA GLU A 33 -15.42 -7.53 11.17
C GLU A 33 -14.85 -6.84 12.43
N HIS A 34 -14.57 -5.54 12.35
CA HIS A 34 -14.06 -4.76 13.48
C HIS A 34 -15.13 -4.43 14.54
N LEU A 35 -16.42 -4.70 14.25
CA LEU A 35 -17.54 -4.52 15.18
C LEU A 35 -18.23 -5.85 15.53
N ASN A 36 -17.54 -6.99 15.35
CA ASN A 36 -18.11 -8.32 15.60
C ASN A 36 -18.59 -8.52 17.05
N GLU A 37 -17.93 -7.88 18.01
CA GLU A 37 -18.34 -7.93 19.43
C GLU A 37 -19.59 -7.07 19.73
N TYR A 38 -20.03 -6.23 18.77
CA TYR A 38 -21.16 -5.32 18.90
C TYR A 38 -22.18 -5.50 17.76
N PRO A 39 -22.83 -6.68 17.64
CA PRO A 39 -23.64 -7.04 16.47
C PRO A 39 -24.88 -6.14 16.28
N LEU A 40 -25.49 -5.65 17.37
CA LEU A 40 -26.60 -4.70 17.30
C LEU A 40 -26.15 -3.35 16.74
N LEU A 41 -25.03 -2.83 17.24
CA LEU A 41 -24.45 -1.57 16.78
C LEU A 41 -24.06 -1.67 15.30
N GLN A 42 -23.38 -2.75 14.91
CA GLN A 42 -22.99 -3.03 13.53
C GLN A 42 -24.22 -3.04 12.59
N LYS A 43 -25.31 -3.73 12.98
CA LYS A 43 -26.56 -3.78 12.20
C LYS A 43 -27.20 -2.40 12.08
N GLU A 44 -27.31 -1.66 13.18
CA GLU A 44 -27.94 -0.35 13.20
C GLU A 44 -27.16 0.68 12.39
N ILE A 45 -25.84 0.78 12.59
CA ILE A 45 -24.97 1.69 11.85
C ILE A 45 -25.11 1.44 10.35
N PHE A 46 -24.99 0.18 9.91
CA PHE A 46 -25.06 -0.15 8.48
C PHE A 46 -26.45 0.10 7.88
N SER A 47 -27.52 -0.34 8.56
CA SER A 47 -28.89 -0.23 8.03
C SER A 47 -29.43 1.21 8.07
N LYS A 48 -29.00 2.02 9.05
CA LYS A 48 -29.45 3.40 9.20
C LYS A 48 -28.61 4.39 8.38
N HIS A 49 -27.43 4.00 7.91
CA HIS A 49 -26.52 4.87 7.13
C HIS A 49 -27.21 5.48 5.89
N PRO A 50 -27.13 6.81 5.67
CA PRO A 50 -27.84 7.49 4.60
C PRO A 50 -27.57 6.92 3.20
N LYS A 51 -26.31 6.58 2.89
CA LYS A 51 -25.96 6.00 1.57
C LYS A 51 -26.54 4.61 1.36
N VAL A 52 -26.65 3.80 2.43
CA VAL A 52 -27.25 2.45 2.36
C VAL A 52 -28.76 2.56 2.17
N LYS A 53 -29.42 3.49 2.87
CA LYS A 53 -30.84 3.82 2.62
C LYS A 53 -31.06 4.29 1.18
N GLY A 54 -30.19 5.16 0.68
CA GLY A 54 -30.23 5.65 -0.71
C GLY A 54 -30.09 4.53 -1.73
N TYR A 55 -29.13 3.63 -1.54
CA TYR A 55 -28.95 2.44 -2.37
C TYR A 55 -30.20 1.55 -2.38
N ASN A 56 -30.73 1.20 -1.20
CA ASN A 56 -31.93 0.35 -1.10
C ASN A 56 -33.17 1.01 -1.71
N LYS A 57 -33.30 2.34 -1.59
CA LYS A 57 -34.36 3.11 -2.24
C LYS A 57 -34.21 3.06 -3.76
N ALA A 58 -33.01 3.27 -4.29
CA ALA A 58 -32.74 3.23 -5.73
C ALA A 58 -33.03 1.83 -6.34
N LEU A 59 -32.75 0.75 -5.61
CA LEU A 59 -33.13 -0.61 -6.01
C LEU A 59 -34.66 -0.78 -6.07
N LYS A 60 -35.38 -0.31 -5.04
CA LYS A 60 -36.85 -0.38 -5.01
C LYS A 60 -37.49 0.43 -6.14
N GLU A 61 -36.90 1.59 -6.44
CA GLU A 61 -37.29 2.48 -7.53
C GLU A 61 -36.82 2.00 -8.91
N LYS A 62 -36.12 0.86 -8.99
CA LYS A 62 -35.57 0.28 -10.23
C LYS A 62 -34.69 1.26 -11.02
N ARG A 63 -33.97 2.15 -10.33
CA ARG A 63 -33.01 3.07 -10.98
C ARG A 63 -31.79 2.32 -11.50
N PHE A 64 -31.46 1.20 -10.88
CA PHE A 64 -30.48 0.21 -11.31
C PHE A 64 -30.78 -1.12 -10.58
N THR A 65 -30.20 -2.20 -11.08
CA THR A 65 -30.21 -3.54 -10.48
C THR A 65 -28.98 -3.76 -9.60
N LYS A 66 -29.03 -4.79 -8.76
CA LYS A 66 -27.87 -5.17 -7.92
C LYS A 66 -26.71 -5.64 -8.78
N GLU A 67 -27.03 -6.32 -9.88
CA GLU A 67 -26.11 -6.81 -10.89
C GLU A 67 -25.38 -5.63 -11.56
N GLU A 68 -26.11 -4.66 -12.10
CA GLU A 68 -25.51 -3.45 -12.70
C GLU A 68 -24.62 -2.69 -11.70
N TYR A 69 -25.05 -2.57 -10.44
CA TYR A 69 -24.24 -1.91 -9.42
C TYR A 69 -22.92 -2.64 -9.16
N ARG A 70 -22.96 -3.99 -9.12
CA ARG A 70 -21.77 -4.83 -8.97
C ARG A 70 -20.87 -4.77 -10.21
N ASP A 71 -21.44 -4.81 -11.40
CA ASP A 71 -20.68 -4.78 -12.64
C ASP A 71 -19.93 -3.46 -12.79
N ARG A 72 -20.53 -2.35 -12.36
CA ARG A 72 -19.85 -1.04 -12.28
C ARG A 72 -18.71 -1.03 -11.27
N ILE A 73 -18.81 -1.76 -10.17
CA ILE A 73 -17.70 -1.93 -9.22
C ILE A 73 -16.58 -2.71 -9.90
N PHE A 74 -16.88 -3.84 -10.55
CA PHE A 74 -15.88 -4.67 -11.22
C PHE A 74 -15.19 -3.94 -12.36
N ALA A 75 -15.93 -3.24 -13.22
CA ALA A 75 -15.34 -2.42 -14.27
C ALA A 75 -14.37 -1.35 -13.70
N ARG A 76 -14.65 -0.82 -12.50
CA ARG A 76 -13.72 0.11 -11.85
C ARG A 76 -12.48 -0.59 -11.29
N LEU A 77 -12.63 -1.81 -10.76
CA LEU A 77 -11.50 -2.63 -10.32
C LEU A 77 -10.59 -3.00 -11.49
N ASP A 78 -11.16 -3.32 -12.65
CA ASP A 78 -10.39 -3.63 -13.87
C ASP A 78 -9.53 -2.43 -14.29
N ILE A 79 -10.09 -1.21 -14.25
CA ILE A 79 -9.33 0.01 -14.54
C ILE A 79 -8.19 0.19 -13.54
N PHE A 80 -8.43 -0.01 -12.24
CA PHE A 80 -7.36 0.10 -11.23
C PHE A 80 -6.26 -0.94 -11.46
N ALA A 81 -6.63 -2.19 -11.78
CA ALA A 81 -5.67 -3.24 -12.09
C ALA A 81 -4.83 -2.89 -13.31
N TYR A 82 -5.45 -2.37 -14.37
CA TYR A 82 -4.74 -1.90 -15.56
C TYR A 82 -3.78 -0.75 -15.25
N GLU A 83 -4.23 0.29 -14.55
CA GLU A 83 -3.41 1.44 -14.15
C GLU A 83 -2.17 0.99 -13.34
N MET A 84 -2.33 0.01 -12.45
CA MET A 84 -1.22 -0.59 -11.70
C MET A 84 -0.30 -1.44 -12.59
N ALA A 85 -0.86 -2.26 -13.47
CA ALA A 85 -0.11 -3.15 -14.35
C ALA A 85 0.78 -2.38 -15.33
N VAL A 86 0.33 -1.22 -15.83
CA VAL A 86 1.13 -0.33 -16.70
C VAL A 86 2.42 0.15 -16.02
N ALA A 87 2.43 0.27 -14.70
CA ALA A 87 3.61 0.68 -13.93
C ALA A 87 4.52 -0.49 -13.51
N MET A 88 4.13 -1.73 -13.80
CA MET A 88 4.87 -2.94 -13.44
C MET A 88 5.79 -3.39 -14.57
N ASN A 89 6.92 -4.02 -14.23
CA ASN A 89 7.69 -4.77 -15.22
C ASN A 89 6.93 -6.05 -15.58
N THR A 90 6.42 -6.12 -16.81
CA THR A 90 5.61 -7.23 -17.33
C THR A 90 6.28 -7.93 -18.52
N ASP A 91 7.60 -7.77 -18.72
CA ASP A 91 8.33 -8.34 -19.86
C ASP A 91 8.16 -9.87 -19.95
N TYR A 92 8.12 -10.56 -18.81
CA TYR A 92 7.88 -12.01 -18.74
C TYR A 92 6.51 -12.42 -19.30
N LEU A 93 5.50 -11.57 -19.18
CA LEU A 93 4.16 -11.82 -19.73
C LEU A 93 4.19 -11.60 -21.24
N ILE A 94 4.89 -10.56 -21.70
CA ILE A 94 5.10 -10.30 -23.13
C ILE A 94 5.83 -11.50 -23.77
N ASP A 95 6.92 -11.97 -23.17
CA ASP A 95 7.67 -13.14 -23.64
C ASP A 95 6.77 -14.37 -23.74
N ARG A 96 5.91 -14.59 -22.73
CA ARG A 96 4.96 -15.70 -22.74
C ARG A 96 3.92 -15.57 -23.86
N VAL A 97 3.29 -14.41 -23.99
CA VAL A 97 2.24 -14.17 -24.99
C VAL A 97 2.81 -14.19 -26.40
N MET A 98 4.01 -13.64 -26.61
CA MET A 98 4.73 -13.68 -27.89
C MET A 98 4.94 -15.11 -28.38
N LEU A 99 5.27 -16.05 -27.49
CA LEU A 99 5.43 -17.47 -27.85
C LEU A 99 4.11 -18.17 -28.23
N ILE A 100 2.96 -17.64 -27.80
CA ILE A 100 1.64 -18.22 -28.08
C ILE A 100 1.03 -17.59 -29.34
N VAL A 101 1.15 -16.27 -29.46
CA VAL A 101 0.44 -15.44 -30.43
C VAL A 101 1.32 -15.01 -31.61
N GLY A 102 2.63 -14.85 -31.40
CA GLY A 102 3.55 -14.40 -32.43
C GLY A 102 3.19 -13.01 -32.95
N SER A 103 2.86 -12.91 -34.25
CA SER A 103 2.51 -11.65 -34.91
C SER A 103 1.00 -11.33 -34.92
N GLU A 104 0.14 -12.24 -34.48
CA GLU A 104 -1.32 -12.11 -34.59
C GLU A 104 -1.93 -11.36 -33.40
N ILE A 105 -1.65 -10.06 -33.27
CA ILE A 105 -2.03 -9.26 -32.08
C ILE A 105 -3.51 -9.38 -31.68
N ASP A 106 -4.42 -9.49 -32.66
CA ASP A 106 -5.86 -9.59 -32.40
C ASP A 106 -6.23 -10.88 -31.66
N ARG A 107 -5.41 -11.94 -31.78
CA ARG A 107 -5.63 -13.21 -31.06
C ARG A 107 -5.41 -13.07 -29.55
N ILE A 108 -4.75 -11.99 -29.08
CA ILE A 108 -4.56 -11.75 -27.64
C ILE A 108 -5.92 -11.69 -26.92
N ASP A 109 -6.94 -11.09 -27.56
CA ASP A 109 -8.28 -10.93 -26.98
C ASP A 109 -9.02 -12.26 -26.80
N ASP A 110 -8.59 -13.30 -27.53
CA ASP A 110 -9.18 -14.64 -27.50
C ASP A 110 -8.42 -15.61 -26.57
N LEU A 111 -7.33 -15.18 -25.93
CA LEU A 111 -6.50 -16.06 -25.10
C LEU A 111 -7.24 -16.56 -23.87
N GLU A 112 -7.20 -17.88 -23.66
CA GLU A 112 -7.69 -18.51 -22.44
C GLU A 112 -6.63 -18.55 -21.32
N ILE A 113 -7.10 -18.65 -20.06
CA ILE A 113 -6.24 -18.74 -18.86
C ILE A 113 -5.24 -19.91 -18.94
N ASN A 114 -5.67 -21.04 -19.49
CA ASN A 114 -4.86 -22.25 -19.66
C ASN A 114 -3.73 -22.06 -20.70
N GLU A 115 -3.94 -21.25 -21.74
CA GLU A 115 -2.94 -20.95 -22.77
C GLU A 115 -1.82 -20.08 -22.20
N ILE A 116 -2.16 -19.03 -21.46
CA ILE A 116 -1.18 -18.17 -20.81
C ILE A 116 -0.42 -18.95 -19.73
N GLY A 117 -1.12 -19.74 -18.94
CA GLY A 117 -0.56 -20.60 -17.90
C GLY A 117 -0.72 -20.02 -16.51
N ALA A 118 -1.10 -20.89 -15.57
CA ALA A 118 -1.44 -20.52 -14.20
C ALA A 118 -0.28 -19.83 -13.45
N ASP A 119 0.97 -20.27 -13.66
CA ASP A 119 2.13 -19.71 -12.97
C ASP A 119 2.40 -18.25 -13.36
N VAL A 120 2.29 -17.93 -14.66
CA VAL A 120 2.47 -16.57 -15.19
C VAL A 120 1.36 -15.65 -14.68
N LEU A 121 0.12 -16.14 -14.71
CA LEU A 121 -1.02 -15.40 -14.19
C LEU A 121 -0.95 -15.21 -12.67
N GLN A 122 -0.48 -16.22 -11.93
CA GLN A 122 -0.28 -16.10 -10.49
C GLN A 122 0.79 -15.06 -10.16
N ARG A 123 1.88 -15.03 -10.91
CA ARG A 123 2.94 -14.02 -10.73
C ARG A 123 2.39 -12.60 -10.89
N ILE A 124 1.67 -12.30 -11.97
CA ILE A 124 1.12 -10.94 -12.16
C ILE A 124 0.09 -10.58 -11.09
N LEU A 125 -0.74 -11.54 -10.66
CA LEU A 125 -1.70 -11.32 -9.57
C LEU A 125 -1.01 -11.04 -8.22
N LEU A 126 0.12 -11.70 -7.93
CA LEU A 126 0.94 -11.44 -6.74
C LEU A 126 1.61 -10.06 -6.78
N GLU A 127 2.15 -9.68 -7.94
CA GLU A 127 2.76 -8.37 -8.14
C GLU A 127 1.70 -7.25 -8.02
N LEU A 128 0.52 -7.43 -8.63
CA LEU A 128 -0.63 -6.53 -8.46
C LEU A 128 -1.05 -6.41 -6.99
N SER A 129 -1.13 -7.53 -6.26
CA SER A 129 -1.44 -7.51 -4.83
C SER A 129 -0.43 -6.69 -4.03
N THR A 130 0.85 -6.81 -4.38
CA THR A 130 1.93 -6.02 -3.78
C THR A 130 1.77 -4.53 -4.09
N GLN A 131 1.44 -4.17 -5.33
CA GLN A 131 1.21 -2.77 -5.72
C GLN A 131 0.00 -2.14 -5.02
N VAL A 132 -1.11 -2.88 -4.87
CA VAL A 132 -2.26 -2.42 -4.08
C VAL A 132 -1.84 -2.06 -2.66
N ARG A 133 -1.01 -2.90 -2.03
CA ARG A 133 -0.51 -2.61 -0.67
C ARG A 133 0.39 -1.38 -0.64
N LYS A 134 1.23 -1.17 -1.65
CA LYS A 134 2.09 0.04 -1.76
C LYS A 134 1.26 1.32 -1.91
N GLN A 135 0.15 1.28 -2.65
CA GLN A 135 -0.71 2.45 -2.85
C GLN A 135 -1.62 2.76 -1.64
N VAL A 136 -2.01 1.74 -0.87
CA VAL A 136 -2.95 1.89 0.26
C VAL A 136 -2.23 2.13 1.59
N GLN A 137 -0.97 1.68 1.74
CA GLN A 137 -0.18 2.12 2.88
C GLN A 137 -0.04 3.64 2.79
N PRO A 138 -0.32 4.40 3.87
CA PRO A 138 0.10 5.80 3.89
C PRO A 138 1.57 5.79 3.54
N LYS A 139 1.98 6.58 2.53
CA LYS A 139 3.40 6.84 2.26
C LYS A 139 4.01 7.10 3.63
N ALA A 140 4.73 6.13 4.18
CA ALA A 140 5.43 6.38 5.42
C ALA A 140 6.47 7.39 4.96
N ASP A 141 6.32 8.66 5.38
CA ASP A 141 7.31 9.69 5.10
C ASP A 141 8.65 9.03 5.35
N HIS A 142 9.41 8.82 4.27
CA HIS A 142 10.65 8.08 4.38
C HIS A 142 11.44 8.73 5.52
N PRO A 143 12.17 7.99 6.37
CA PRO A 143 12.79 8.62 7.53
C PRO A 143 13.72 9.79 7.17
N PHE A 144 14.16 9.88 5.91
CA PHE A 144 14.91 10.98 5.32
C PHE A 144 14.10 12.20 4.85
N LEU A 145 12.77 12.10 4.77
CA LEU A 145 11.82 13.18 4.45
C LEU A 145 11.05 13.71 5.67
N ALA A 146 11.27 13.16 6.86
CA ALA A 146 10.50 13.51 8.05
C ALA A 146 10.70 14.97 8.49
N GLU A 147 9.65 15.81 8.48
CA GLU A 147 9.75 17.21 8.91
C GLU A 147 9.94 17.41 10.43
N ARG A 148 9.76 16.35 11.23
CA ARG A 148 9.86 16.39 12.70
C ARG A 148 10.71 15.23 13.22
N GLY A 149 11.70 15.55 14.06
CA GLY A 149 12.62 14.60 14.66
C GLY A 149 14.08 14.91 14.32
N ARG A 150 15.02 14.15 14.89
CA ARG A 150 16.42 14.21 14.47
C ARG A 150 16.61 13.23 13.31
N ILE A 151 16.64 13.75 12.08
CA ILE A 151 17.07 12.97 10.92
C ILE A 151 18.59 12.97 10.89
N ASP A 152 19.18 11.77 10.74
CA ASP A 152 20.60 11.62 10.43
C ASP A 152 20.80 11.70 8.91
N HIS A 153 20.87 12.93 8.39
CA HIS A 153 21.02 13.17 6.96
C HIS A 153 22.34 12.57 6.41
N THR A 154 23.38 12.49 7.24
CA THR A 154 24.67 11.92 6.89
C THR A 154 24.54 10.43 6.59
N PHE A 155 23.80 9.70 7.42
CA PHE A 155 23.48 8.30 7.16
C PHE A 155 22.59 8.15 5.92
N TRP A 156 21.45 8.85 5.88
CA TRP A 156 20.43 8.59 4.85
C TRP A 156 20.89 8.92 3.43
N ARG A 157 21.90 9.79 3.27
CA ARG A 157 22.54 10.05 1.97
C ARG A 157 23.38 8.89 1.44
N HIS A 158 23.77 7.97 2.32
CA HIS A 158 24.57 6.79 2.02
C HIS A 158 23.79 5.50 2.29
N ALA A 159 22.45 5.58 2.26
CA ALA A 159 21.58 4.45 2.54
C ALA A 159 21.79 3.32 1.51
N ASP A 160 22.13 3.66 0.26
CA ASP A 160 22.55 2.74 -0.80
C ASP A 160 23.75 1.87 -0.37
N LYS A 161 24.78 2.49 0.20
CA LYS A 161 25.97 1.77 0.67
C LYS A 161 25.69 0.89 1.89
N ALA A 162 24.83 1.36 2.78
CA ALA A 162 24.37 0.57 3.92
C ALA A 162 23.47 -0.60 3.48
N PHE A 163 22.74 -0.45 2.37
CA PHE A 163 21.98 -1.53 1.74
C PHE A 163 22.91 -2.57 1.10
N ASP A 164 23.93 -2.14 0.34
CA ASP A 164 24.93 -3.06 -0.23
C ASP A 164 25.61 -3.89 0.87
N ALA A 165 25.99 -3.26 2.00
CA ALA A 165 26.53 -3.97 3.16
C ALA A 165 25.52 -4.94 3.79
N PHE A 166 24.24 -4.59 3.83
CA PHE A 166 23.20 -5.49 4.35
C PHE A 166 23.11 -6.77 3.49
N GLU A 167 23.14 -6.63 2.16
CA GLU A 167 23.14 -7.73 1.20
C GLU A 167 24.42 -8.59 1.27
N GLU A 168 25.57 -7.98 1.60
CA GLU A 168 26.83 -8.68 1.87
C GLU A 168 26.84 -9.49 3.19
N GLY A 169 25.76 -9.44 3.97
CA GLY A 169 25.56 -10.26 5.15
C GLY A 169 25.63 -9.52 6.48
N TYR A 170 25.78 -8.19 6.49
CA TYR A 170 25.72 -7.36 7.71
C TYR A 170 24.26 -7.12 8.16
N THR A 171 23.52 -8.20 8.39
CA THR A 171 22.04 -8.19 8.55
C THR A 171 21.53 -7.82 9.95
N THR A 172 22.41 -7.68 10.95
CA THR A 172 22.04 -7.31 12.32
C THR A 172 22.36 -5.85 12.61
N GLN A 173 21.59 -5.22 13.52
CA GLN A 173 21.78 -3.82 13.86
C GLN A 173 23.21 -3.53 14.36
N ALA A 174 23.78 -4.42 15.16
CA ALA A 174 25.14 -4.25 15.69
C ALA A 174 26.19 -4.38 14.58
N ALA A 175 26.05 -5.35 13.68
CA ALA A 175 26.98 -5.55 12.58
C ALA A 175 26.94 -4.38 11.58
N LEU A 176 25.74 -3.93 11.23
CA LEU A 176 25.55 -2.85 10.28
C LEU A 176 25.96 -1.48 10.86
N ASP A 177 25.69 -1.23 12.14
CA ASP A 177 26.17 -0.02 12.83
C ASP A 177 27.70 0.04 12.89
N ALA A 178 28.36 -1.08 13.19
CA ALA A 178 29.82 -1.16 13.17
C ALA A 178 30.38 -0.88 11.76
N TRP A 179 29.74 -1.44 10.72
CA TRP A 179 30.12 -1.21 9.34
C TRP A 179 29.94 0.26 8.92
N CYS A 180 28.82 0.88 9.29
CA CYS A 180 28.54 2.28 8.99
C CYS A 180 29.53 3.23 9.70
N GLN A 181 29.89 2.95 10.95
CA GLN A 181 30.86 3.77 11.67
C GLN A 181 32.25 3.70 11.03
N LEU A 182 32.64 2.52 10.54
CA LEU A 182 33.94 2.30 9.90
C LEU A 182 34.01 2.91 8.49
N ASN A 183 32.96 2.73 7.66
CA ASN A 183 33.01 3.03 6.23
C ASN A 183 32.28 4.33 5.83
N LEU A 184 31.25 4.72 6.59
CA LEU A 184 30.43 5.91 6.32
C LEU A 184 30.64 7.02 7.35
N HIS A 185 31.46 6.77 8.38
CA HIS A 185 31.74 7.69 9.49
C HIS A 185 30.47 8.19 10.19
N THR A 186 29.42 7.37 10.21
CA THR A 186 28.14 7.68 10.88
C THR A 186 27.53 6.42 11.49
N ARG A 187 26.57 6.58 12.39
CA ARG A 187 25.86 5.45 13.00
C ARG A 187 24.73 4.98 12.09
N CYS A 188 24.41 3.69 12.16
CA CYS A 188 23.22 3.16 11.51
C CYS A 188 21.99 3.42 12.40
N PRO A 189 20.95 4.14 11.92
CA PRO A 189 19.69 4.27 12.64
C PRO A 189 19.05 2.90 12.88
N GLN A 190 18.47 2.69 14.07
CA GLN A 190 17.72 1.45 14.37
C GLN A 190 16.50 1.26 13.45
N SER A 191 15.98 2.36 12.91
CA SER A 191 14.89 2.34 11.95
C SER A 191 15.31 1.82 10.57
N PHE A 192 16.60 1.79 10.24
CA PHE A 192 17.06 1.44 8.90
C PHE A 192 16.75 -0.02 8.52
N ILE A 193 17.10 -0.99 9.38
CA ILE A 193 16.79 -2.41 9.12
C ILE A 193 15.28 -2.64 9.03
N ARG A 194 14.49 -1.91 9.81
CA ARG A 194 13.02 -1.98 9.71
C ARG A 194 12.51 -1.39 8.40
N TRP A 195 13.13 -0.30 7.96
CA TRP A 195 12.82 0.37 6.71
C TRP A 195 13.18 -0.49 5.49
N LEU A 196 14.30 -1.22 5.54
CA LEU A 196 14.72 -2.21 4.53
C LEU A 196 13.76 -3.39 4.36
N LYS A 197 13.03 -3.77 5.41
CA LYS A 197 11.99 -4.81 5.31
C LYS A 197 10.75 -4.34 4.54
N THR A 198 10.58 -3.03 4.40
CA THR A 198 9.44 -2.42 3.69
C THR A 198 9.84 -1.90 2.31
N HIS A 199 11.10 -1.52 2.14
CA HIS A 199 11.68 -0.99 0.91
C HIS A 199 12.99 -1.73 0.66
N GLU A 200 13.14 -2.40 -0.49
CA GLU A 200 14.32 -3.22 -0.77
C GLU A 200 15.55 -2.32 -0.99
N ASP A 201 15.74 -1.78 -2.19
CA ASP A 201 16.89 -0.94 -2.52
C ASP A 201 16.54 0.57 -2.48
N PRO A 202 17.26 1.41 -1.71
CA PRO A 202 17.12 2.87 -1.75
C PRO A 202 17.21 3.48 -3.15
N ARG A 203 18.01 2.89 -4.05
CA ARG A 203 18.24 3.38 -5.42
C ARG A 203 16.99 3.25 -6.30
N GLU A 204 16.07 2.36 -5.93
CA GLU A 204 14.78 2.18 -6.62
C GLU A 204 13.72 3.18 -6.15
N ILE A 205 14.03 4.00 -5.14
CA ILE A 205 13.10 4.97 -4.55
C ILE A 205 13.36 6.34 -5.16
N ASN A 206 12.42 6.82 -5.97
CA ASN A 206 12.51 8.14 -6.62
C ASN A 206 12.72 9.27 -5.62
N GLU A 207 12.00 9.25 -4.49
CA GLU A 207 12.15 10.24 -3.43
C GLU A 207 13.55 10.25 -2.81
N TRP A 208 14.23 9.10 -2.73
CA TRP A 208 15.61 9.03 -2.24
C TRP A 208 16.59 9.60 -3.27
N ASN A 209 16.41 9.25 -4.55
CA ASN A 209 17.21 9.79 -5.66
C ASN A 209 17.13 11.32 -5.71
N GLU A 210 15.93 11.89 -5.54
CA GLU A 210 15.74 13.34 -5.42
C GLU A 210 16.41 13.91 -4.17
N TYR A 211 16.23 13.27 -3.02
CA TYR A 211 16.81 13.68 -1.74
C TYR A 211 18.34 13.73 -1.75
N VAL A 212 19.00 12.74 -2.36
CA VAL A 212 20.46 12.74 -2.51
C VAL A 212 20.90 13.76 -3.57
N GLY A 213 20.16 13.87 -4.67
CA GLY A 213 20.44 14.81 -5.77
C GLY A 213 20.37 16.29 -5.38
N GLN A 214 19.52 16.65 -4.41
CA GLN A 214 19.40 18.03 -3.89
C GLN A 214 20.67 18.54 -3.17
N SER A 215 21.64 17.67 -2.89
CA SER A 215 22.86 17.98 -2.13
C SER A 215 24.02 18.56 -2.96
N SER A 216 23.83 18.75 -4.28
CA SER A 216 24.87 19.29 -5.19
C SER A 216 24.69 20.79 -5.51
N LYS A 217 24.01 21.56 -4.65
CA LYS A 217 23.94 23.02 -4.70
C LYS A 217 24.46 23.64 -3.42
#